data_AF-A0A2D8R6S5-F1
#
_entry.id   AF-A0A2D8R6S5-F1
#
_cell.length_a   1.000
_cell.length_b   1.000
_cell.length_c   1.000
_cell.angle_alpha   90.00
_cell.angle_beta   90.00
_cell.angle_gamma   90.00
#
_symmetry.space_group_name_H-M   'P 1'
#
loop_
_entity.id
_entity.type
_entity.pdbx_description
1 polymer ?
#
loop_
_entity_poly.entity_id
_entity_poly.type
_entity_poly.pdbx_seq_one_letter_code
_entity_poly.pdbx_strand_id
1 'polypeptide(L)'
;MLLATAQTSTMQEEMRRVAATGYRFVAVQGGGTVFGGSEVVAVMSRNPEAEGGPTYDYLLLATTRTSTMQKELQGAGAAGYTYAGQTVFPTGLGSKEVVVILERGGCEPEGDAYEYRLLGTRRTSTMHEELNAAAAEGFTLVGMTESQMTFGVTELVSILHRRSEGGASMRVSGIALGSSATTLGIGGTATLTPTVFYCDGTSEPLDYEWIPSDGSYLHLTESGRLTAVAPGSREFTMNYWGYTASVVITVLPR
;
A
#
# COMPACT_ATOMS: atom_id res chain seq x y z
N MET A 1 6.07 -4.69 -21.58
CA MET A 1 6.84 -5.61 -20.73
C MET A 1 5.87 -6.56 -20.06
N LEU A 2 6.26 -7.82 -19.92
CA LEU A 2 5.45 -8.86 -19.29
C LEU A 2 6.18 -9.30 -18.00
N LEU A 3 5.47 -9.23 -16.88
CA LEU A 3 5.93 -9.74 -15.59
C LEU A 3 5.12 -10.99 -15.26
N ALA A 4 5.78 -12.04 -14.78
CA ALA A 4 5.09 -13.28 -14.42
C ALA A 4 5.70 -13.89 -13.16
N THR A 5 4.88 -14.10 -12.13
CA THR A 5 5.32 -14.69 -10.86
C THR A 5 4.23 -15.56 -10.24
N ALA A 6 4.65 -16.49 -9.38
CA ALA A 6 3.73 -17.31 -8.58
C ALA A 6 3.37 -16.67 -7.21
N GLN A 7 3.97 -15.53 -6.87
CA GLN A 7 3.84 -14.88 -5.56
C GLN A 7 3.45 -13.40 -5.71
N THR A 8 2.39 -13.00 -5.02
CA THR A 8 1.86 -11.63 -5.04
C THR A 8 2.87 -10.60 -4.54
N SER A 9 3.61 -10.89 -3.46
CA SER A 9 4.63 -9.98 -2.91
C SER A 9 5.75 -9.73 -3.94
N THR A 10 6.23 -10.79 -4.57
CA THR A 10 7.22 -10.69 -5.66
C THR A 10 6.67 -9.90 -6.84
N MET A 11 5.40 -10.10 -7.22
CA MET A 11 4.79 -9.31 -8.30
C MET A 11 4.75 -7.82 -7.97
N GLN A 12 4.39 -7.45 -6.73
CA GLN A 12 4.38 -6.06 -6.30
C GLN A 12 5.77 -5.42 -6.40
N GLU A 13 6.79 -6.11 -5.92
CA GLU A 13 8.17 -5.62 -5.98
C GLU A 13 8.65 -5.44 -7.42
N GLU A 14 8.38 -6.40 -8.30
CA GLU A 14 8.73 -6.32 -9.72
C GLU A 14 7.97 -5.18 -10.42
N MET A 15 6.67 -5.04 -10.17
CA MET A 15 5.86 -3.94 -10.70
C MET A 15 6.41 -2.57 -10.26
N ARG A 16 6.73 -2.39 -8.97
CA ARG A 16 7.35 -1.16 -8.46
C ARG A 16 8.71 -0.89 -9.09
N ARG A 17 9.56 -1.93 -9.18
CA ARG A 17 10.90 -1.81 -9.77
C ARG A 17 10.84 -1.30 -11.20
N VAL A 18 9.92 -1.84 -12.01
CA VAL A 18 9.80 -1.42 -13.40
C VAL A 18 9.06 -0.08 -13.55
N ALA A 19 8.14 0.22 -12.64
CA ALA A 19 7.45 1.51 -12.62
C ALA A 19 8.40 2.68 -12.37
N ALA A 20 9.44 2.47 -11.57
CA ALA A 20 10.54 3.43 -11.39
C ALA A 20 11.29 3.74 -12.71
N THR A 21 11.10 2.94 -13.77
CA THR A 21 11.67 3.15 -15.10
C THR A 21 10.64 3.66 -16.13
N GLY A 22 9.48 4.16 -15.66
CA GLY A 22 8.44 4.77 -16.48
C GLY A 22 7.40 3.80 -17.05
N TYR A 23 7.36 2.55 -16.57
CA TYR A 23 6.31 1.61 -16.95
C TYR A 23 5.06 1.76 -16.09
N ARG A 24 3.89 1.80 -16.72
CA ARG A 24 2.57 1.74 -16.08
C ARG A 24 1.89 0.41 -16.34
N PHE A 25 1.15 -0.07 -15.35
CA PHE A 25 0.23 -1.19 -15.45
C PHE A 25 -0.81 -1.00 -16.55
N VAL A 26 -1.15 -2.09 -17.24
CA VAL A 26 -2.15 -2.12 -18.32
C VAL A 26 -3.20 -3.19 -18.06
N ALA A 27 -2.77 -4.41 -17.73
CA ALA A 27 -3.66 -5.54 -17.55
C ALA A 27 -3.01 -6.60 -16.67
N VAL A 28 -3.84 -7.39 -15.98
CA VAL A 28 -3.41 -8.56 -15.22
C VAL A 28 -4.25 -9.77 -15.62
N GLN A 29 -3.62 -10.93 -15.66
CA GLN A 29 -4.29 -12.21 -15.78
C GLN A 29 -3.67 -13.21 -14.81
N GLY A 30 -4.50 -13.80 -13.96
CA GLY A 30 -4.17 -14.93 -13.10
C GLY A 30 -4.65 -16.22 -13.74
N GLY A 31 -3.88 -17.29 -13.62
CA GLY A 31 -4.23 -18.58 -14.19
C GLY A 31 -3.47 -19.73 -13.54
N GLY A 32 -4.00 -20.94 -13.75
CA GLY A 32 -3.25 -22.16 -13.51
C GLY A 32 -2.27 -22.41 -14.66
N THR A 33 -1.09 -22.93 -14.35
CA THR A 33 -0.11 -23.38 -15.34
C THR A 33 -0.40 -24.82 -15.73
N VAL A 34 0.05 -25.21 -16.94
CA VAL A 34 -0.14 -26.56 -17.50
C VAL A 34 0.47 -27.66 -16.62
N PHE A 35 1.39 -27.31 -15.71
CA PHE A 35 2.11 -28.24 -14.83
C PHE A 35 1.70 -28.15 -13.35
N GLY A 36 0.55 -27.54 -13.03
CA GLY A 36 0.00 -27.55 -11.67
C GLY A 36 0.57 -26.46 -10.74
N GLY A 37 0.94 -25.31 -11.29
CA GLY A 37 1.26 -24.10 -10.53
C GLY A 37 0.25 -22.99 -10.77
N SER A 38 0.39 -21.88 -10.06
CA SER A 38 -0.41 -20.67 -10.29
C SER A 38 0.52 -19.54 -10.68
N GLU A 39 0.10 -18.75 -11.67
CA GLU A 39 0.89 -17.66 -12.20
C GLU A 39 0.02 -16.42 -12.36
N VAL A 40 0.55 -15.29 -11.89
CA VAL A 40 0.02 -13.97 -12.18
C VAL A 40 0.88 -13.39 -13.28
N VAL A 41 0.25 -12.97 -14.36
CA VAL A 41 0.89 -12.27 -15.48
C VAL A 41 0.40 -10.83 -15.49
N ALA A 42 1.32 -9.86 -15.34
CA ALA A 42 1.03 -8.44 -15.46
C ALA A 42 1.67 -7.87 -16.74
N VAL A 43 0.88 -7.11 -17.50
CA VAL A 43 1.33 -6.37 -18.66
C VAL A 43 1.57 -4.92 -18.25
N MET A 44 2.79 -4.46 -18.49
CA MET A 44 3.25 -3.10 -18.22
C MET A 44 3.62 -2.41 -19.54
N SER A 45 3.22 -1.16 -19.75
CA SER A 45 3.58 -0.36 -20.92
C SER A 45 4.27 0.94 -20.52
N ARG A 46 5.09 1.51 -21.40
CA ARG A 46 5.67 2.84 -21.21
C ARG A 46 5.56 3.62 -22.50
N ASN A 47 5.42 4.93 -22.42
CA ASN A 47 5.62 5.80 -23.57
C ASN A 47 7.13 6.11 -23.68
N PRO A 48 7.84 5.63 -24.73
CA PRO A 48 9.28 5.87 -24.87
C PRO A 48 9.63 7.35 -25.14
N GLU A 49 8.65 8.17 -25.54
CA GLU A 49 8.82 9.60 -25.83
C GLU A 49 8.59 10.48 -24.60
N ALA A 50 8.09 9.92 -23.48
CA ALA A 50 7.89 10.64 -22.24
C ALA A 50 9.19 10.65 -21.40
N GLU A 51 10.05 11.65 -21.59
CA GLU A 51 11.18 11.89 -20.69
C GLU A 51 10.67 12.35 -19.31
N GLY A 52 11.08 11.66 -18.24
CA GLY A 52 10.71 12.03 -16.87
C GLY A 52 9.22 11.84 -16.54
N GLY A 53 8.51 10.96 -17.26
CA GLY A 53 7.09 10.67 -17.04
C GLY A 53 6.75 10.22 -15.61
N PRO A 54 5.46 10.23 -15.25
CA PRO A 54 5.01 9.95 -13.89
C PRO A 54 5.53 8.61 -13.38
N THR A 55 6.10 8.61 -12.18
CA THR A 55 6.40 7.38 -11.45
C THR A 55 5.11 6.87 -10.83
N TYR A 56 4.86 5.57 -11.00
CA TYR A 56 3.74 4.89 -10.38
C TYR A 56 4.23 4.05 -9.21
N ASP A 57 3.47 4.06 -8.12
CA ASP A 57 3.60 3.08 -7.05
C ASP A 57 2.44 2.08 -7.15
N TYR A 58 2.71 0.84 -6.74
CA TYR A 58 1.77 -0.27 -6.84
C TYR A 58 1.60 -0.96 -5.50
N LEU A 59 0.37 -1.32 -5.16
CA LEU A 59 0.03 -2.12 -3.99
C LEU A 59 -0.84 -3.28 -4.46
N LEU A 60 -0.43 -4.51 -4.13
CA LEU A 60 -1.18 -5.72 -4.46
C LEU A 60 -1.78 -6.27 -3.17
N LEU A 61 -3.10 -6.29 -3.10
CA LEU A 61 -3.84 -6.88 -1.99
C LEU A 61 -4.33 -8.27 -2.40
N ALA A 62 -3.80 -9.30 -1.75
CA ALA A 62 -4.25 -10.68 -1.92
C ALA A 62 -4.81 -11.16 -0.59
N THR A 63 -6.12 -11.47 -0.56
CA THR A 63 -6.70 -12.09 0.64
C THR A 63 -7.77 -13.11 0.28
N THR A 64 -7.87 -14.14 1.12
CA THR A 64 -8.98 -15.12 1.11
C THR A 64 -10.17 -14.67 1.96
N ARG A 65 -10.12 -13.50 2.61
CA ARG A 65 -11.14 -13.02 3.56
C ARG A 65 -11.63 -11.61 3.21
N THR A 66 -12.90 -11.51 2.84
CA THR A 66 -13.60 -10.26 2.49
C THR A 66 -13.41 -9.15 3.53
N SER A 67 -13.47 -9.45 4.83
CA SER A 67 -13.29 -8.44 5.90
C SER A 67 -11.86 -7.88 5.99
N THR A 68 -10.84 -8.71 5.70
CA THR A 68 -9.45 -8.25 5.61
C THR A 68 -9.27 -7.38 4.38
N MET A 69 -9.79 -7.79 3.23
CA MET A 69 -9.73 -7.03 1.98
C MET A 69 -10.41 -5.66 2.10
N GLN A 70 -11.59 -5.56 2.73
CA GLN A 70 -12.25 -4.29 2.98
C GLN A 70 -11.37 -3.33 3.79
N LYS A 71 -10.70 -3.82 4.83
CA LYS A 71 -9.81 -3.00 5.67
C LYS A 71 -8.58 -2.54 4.89
N GLU A 72 -7.97 -3.44 4.14
CA GLU A 72 -6.77 -3.14 3.35
C GLU A 72 -7.06 -2.17 2.20
N LEU A 73 -8.20 -2.33 1.51
CA LEU A 73 -8.66 -1.39 0.48
C LEU A 73 -8.94 -0.01 1.07
N GLN A 74 -9.62 0.06 2.22
CA GLN A 74 -9.86 1.33 2.90
C GLN A 74 -8.59 2.01 3.35
N GLY A 75 -7.63 1.22 3.83
CA GLY A 75 -6.28 1.67 3.97
C GLY A 75 -5.84 2.30 2.65
N ALA A 76 -5.59 1.48 1.64
CA ALA A 76 -4.98 1.90 0.39
C ALA A 76 -5.60 3.17 -0.22
N GLY A 77 -6.93 3.29 -0.23
CA GLY A 77 -7.63 4.48 -0.69
C GLY A 77 -7.34 5.75 0.10
N ALA A 78 -7.21 5.65 1.43
CA ALA A 78 -6.75 6.76 2.27
C ALA A 78 -5.30 7.18 1.97
N ALA A 79 -4.44 6.25 1.52
CA ALA A 79 -3.10 6.58 1.01
C ALA A 79 -3.05 7.01 -0.46
N GLY A 80 -4.21 7.22 -1.08
CA GLY A 80 -4.31 7.70 -2.46
C GLY A 80 -4.07 6.63 -3.52
N TYR A 81 -4.15 5.34 -3.16
CA TYR A 81 -4.16 4.28 -4.15
C TYR A 81 -5.55 4.16 -4.80
N THR A 82 -5.56 4.20 -6.13
CA THR A 82 -6.75 3.95 -6.96
C THR A 82 -6.76 2.51 -7.48
N TYR A 83 -7.95 1.99 -7.79
CA TYR A 83 -8.11 0.68 -8.37
C TYR A 83 -7.52 0.66 -9.79
N ALA A 84 -6.62 -0.30 -10.06
CA ALA A 84 -5.99 -0.46 -11.37
C ALA A 84 -6.51 -1.70 -12.09
N GLY A 85 -6.70 -2.80 -11.36
CA GLY A 85 -7.20 -4.05 -11.91
C GLY A 85 -7.32 -5.12 -10.84
N GLN A 86 -7.85 -6.28 -11.23
CA GLN A 86 -7.94 -7.41 -10.34
C GLN A 86 -7.87 -8.73 -11.11
N THR A 87 -7.48 -9.78 -10.40
CA THR A 87 -7.50 -11.13 -10.95
C THR A 87 -7.80 -12.15 -9.87
N VAL A 88 -8.18 -13.35 -10.29
CA VAL A 88 -8.33 -14.52 -9.43
C VAL A 88 -7.30 -15.55 -9.83
N PHE A 89 -6.65 -16.17 -8.87
CA PHE A 89 -5.73 -17.27 -9.13
C PHE A 89 -5.91 -18.39 -8.10
N PRO A 90 -5.66 -19.65 -8.48
CA PRO A 90 -5.67 -20.75 -7.53
C PRO A 90 -4.51 -20.59 -6.55
N THR A 91 -4.70 -20.96 -5.30
CA THR A 91 -3.60 -21.21 -4.36
C THR A 91 -3.34 -22.73 -4.33
N GLY A 92 -2.13 -23.14 -3.95
CA GLY A 92 -1.69 -24.55 -3.98
C GLY A 92 -2.52 -25.53 -3.14
N LEU A 93 -3.51 -25.06 -2.37
CA LEU A 93 -4.43 -25.84 -1.54
C LEU A 93 -5.87 -25.88 -2.10
N GLY A 94 -6.09 -25.45 -3.35
CA GLY A 94 -7.38 -25.54 -4.04
C GLY A 94 -8.36 -24.41 -3.73
N SER A 95 -8.00 -23.43 -2.90
CA SER A 95 -8.76 -22.18 -2.76
C SER A 95 -8.36 -21.18 -3.84
N LYS A 96 -9.29 -20.33 -4.28
CA LYS A 96 -8.99 -19.22 -5.19
C LYS A 96 -8.82 -17.95 -4.38
N GLU A 97 -7.80 -17.16 -4.71
CA GLU A 97 -7.54 -15.86 -4.07
C GLU A 97 -7.77 -14.73 -5.07
N VAL A 98 -8.44 -13.68 -4.62
CA VAL A 98 -8.59 -12.43 -5.39
C VAL A 98 -7.37 -11.56 -5.10
N VAL A 99 -6.65 -11.17 -6.16
CA VAL A 99 -5.66 -10.09 -6.09
C VAL A 99 -6.28 -8.84 -6.64
N VAL A 100 -6.21 -7.77 -5.86
CA VAL A 100 -6.51 -6.42 -6.32
C VAL A 100 -5.20 -5.69 -6.52
N ILE A 101 -5.00 -5.16 -7.72
CA ILE A 101 -3.89 -4.27 -8.04
C ILE A 101 -4.41 -2.84 -7.89
N LEU A 102 -3.74 -2.09 -7.03
CA LEU A 102 -3.96 -0.68 -6.86
C LEU A 102 -2.74 0.09 -7.35
N GLU A 103 -2.99 1.21 -7.98
CA GLU A 103 -1.96 2.11 -8.48
C GLU A 103 -2.05 3.47 -7.79
N ARG A 104 -0.91 4.13 -7.66
CA ARG A 104 -0.85 5.52 -7.25
C ARG A 104 0.12 6.22 -8.20
N GLY A 105 -0.41 7.12 -9.03
CA GLY A 105 0.43 8.08 -9.74
C GLY A 105 1.09 9.03 -8.74
N GLY A 106 2.24 9.60 -9.09
CA GLY A 106 2.94 10.59 -8.27
C GLY A 106 2.13 11.87 -7.99
N CYS A 107 2.78 13.03 -7.94
CA CYS A 107 2.09 14.32 -7.73
C CYS A 107 1.24 14.79 -8.94
N GLU A 108 0.93 13.90 -9.89
CA GLU A 108 0.02 14.25 -10.99
C GLU A 108 -1.37 14.62 -10.44
N PRO A 109 -1.99 15.67 -11.02
CA PRO A 109 -3.30 16.12 -10.62
C PRO A 109 -4.37 15.23 -11.25
N GLU A 110 -4.56 14.03 -10.72
CA GLU A 110 -5.83 13.31 -10.69
C GLU A 110 -5.68 11.98 -9.93
N GLY A 111 -6.50 11.81 -8.90
CA GLY A 111 -6.51 10.63 -8.03
C GLY A 111 -6.80 11.07 -6.61
N ASP A 112 -8.04 11.38 -6.31
CA ASP A 112 -8.47 11.73 -4.96
C ASP A 112 -8.24 10.57 -4.00
N ALA A 113 -8.13 10.86 -2.70
CA ALA A 113 -8.32 9.81 -1.71
C ALA A 113 -9.69 9.16 -1.96
N TYR A 114 -9.71 7.83 -2.00
CA TYR A 114 -10.92 7.07 -2.26
C TYR A 114 -11.36 6.36 -0.99
N GLU A 115 -12.65 6.42 -0.70
CA GLU A 115 -13.27 5.46 0.20
C GLU A 115 -13.65 4.23 -0.63
N TYR A 116 -13.19 3.05 -0.20
CA TYR A 116 -13.50 1.78 -0.86
C TYR A 116 -14.61 1.02 -0.14
N ARG A 117 -15.45 0.36 -0.93
CA ARG A 117 -16.46 -0.56 -0.44
C ARG A 117 -16.38 -1.86 -1.23
N LEU A 118 -16.31 -2.96 -0.49
CA LEU A 118 -16.31 -4.31 -1.00
C LEU A 118 -17.70 -4.91 -0.77
N LEU A 119 -18.32 -5.40 -1.83
CA LEU A 119 -19.58 -6.13 -1.77
C LEU A 119 -19.32 -7.57 -2.21
N GLY A 120 -19.60 -8.52 -1.32
CA GLY A 120 -19.50 -9.95 -1.58
C GLY A 120 -20.89 -10.58 -1.50
N THR A 121 -21.33 -11.27 -2.56
CA THR A 121 -22.68 -11.88 -2.54
C THR A 121 -22.79 -13.19 -3.31
N ARG A 122 -23.70 -14.04 -2.82
CA ARG A 122 -24.03 -15.37 -3.39
C ARG A 122 -25.24 -15.35 -4.32
N ARG A 123 -25.95 -14.22 -4.43
CA ARG A 123 -27.13 -14.06 -5.29
C ARG A 123 -27.01 -12.79 -6.10
N THR A 124 -27.21 -12.90 -7.41
CA THR A 124 -27.17 -11.76 -8.33
C THR A 124 -28.27 -10.73 -8.04
N SER A 125 -29.42 -11.15 -7.50
CA SER A 125 -30.52 -10.24 -7.14
C SER A 125 -30.15 -9.31 -5.97
N THR A 126 -29.46 -9.82 -4.95
CA THR A 126 -28.97 -9.00 -3.84
C THR A 126 -27.82 -8.09 -4.28
N MET A 127 -27.00 -8.52 -5.25
CA MET A 127 -25.98 -7.66 -5.86
C MET A 127 -26.58 -6.40 -6.48
N HIS A 128 -27.71 -6.52 -7.20
CA HIS A 128 -28.36 -5.39 -7.83
C HIS A 128 -28.84 -4.35 -6.80
N GLU A 129 -29.48 -4.83 -5.73
CA GLU A 129 -29.96 -3.97 -4.64
C GLU A 129 -28.80 -3.28 -3.90
N GLU A 130 -27.75 -4.02 -3.56
CA GLU A 130 -26.58 -3.47 -2.86
C GLU A 130 -25.77 -2.50 -3.73
N LEU A 131 -25.62 -2.76 -5.04
CA LEU A 131 -25.00 -1.82 -5.97
C LEU A 131 -25.82 -0.54 -6.10
N ASN A 132 -27.14 -0.64 -6.20
CA ASN A 132 -28.01 0.53 -6.29
C ASN A 132 -27.96 1.37 -4.99
N ALA A 133 -27.94 0.71 -3.82
CA ALA A 133 -27.79 1.39 -2.53
C ALA A 133 -26.43 2.09 -2.44
N ALA A 134 -25.34 1.42 -2.81
CA ALA A 134 -24.01 2.02 -2.81
C ALA A 134 -23.90 3.19 -3.81
N ALA A 135 -24.52 3.08 -4.98
CA ALA A 135 -24.59 4.15 -5.97
C ALA A 135 -25.34 5.39 -5.43
N ALA A 136 -26.42 5.17 -4.65
CA ALA A 136 -27.14 6.26 -3.97
C ALA A 136 -26.27 6.97 -2.91
N GLU A 137 -25.25 6.29 -2.38
CA GLU A 137 -24.24 6.85 -1.48
C GLU A 137 -23.02 7.44 -2.21
N GLY A 138 -23.05 7.51 -3.55
CA GLY A 138 -22.00 8.10 -4.38
C GLY A 138 -20.86 7.15 -4.75
N PHE A 139 -20.99 5.84 -4.47
CA PHE A 139 -20.01 4.85 -4.90
C PHE A 139 -20.15 4.50 -6.38
N THR A 140 -19.02 4.33 -7.04
CA THR A 140 -18.89 3.83 -8.41
C THR A 140 -18.24 2.45 -8.39
N LEU A 141 -18.79 1.51 -9.16
CA LEU A 141 -18.20 0.19 -9.35
C LEU A 141 -16.92 0.30 -10.21
N VAL A 142 -15.80 -0.20 -9.71
CA VAL A 142 -14.50 -0.18 -10.42
C VAL A 142 -13.98 -1.56 -10.77
N GLY A 143 -14.35 -2.58 -10.01
CA GLY A 143 -13.96 -3.95 -10.26
C GLY A 143 -15.07 -4.93 -9.90
N MET A 144 -15.23 -5.98 -10.69
CA MET A 144 -16.11 -7.11 -10.36
C MET A 144 -15.45 -8.43 -10.75
N THR A 145 -15.37 -9.38 -9.83
CA THR A 145 -14.77 -10.70 -10.09
C THR A 145 -15.60 -11.81 -9.47
N GLU A 146 -15.57 -12.96 -10.11
CA GLU A 146 -16.11 -14.19 -9.56
C GLU A 146 -15.03 -14.85 -8.69
N SER A 147 -15.32 -15.06 -7.42
CA SER A 147 -14.40 -15.69 -6.46
C SER A 147 -15.01 -16.95 -5.84
N GLN A 148 -14.15 -17.87 -5.40
CA GLN A 148 -14.53 -19.01 -4.57
C GLN A 148 -13.88 -18.83 -3.21
N MET A 149 -14.33 -17.82 -2.45
CA MET A 149 -13.62 -17.36 -1.27
C MET A 149 -13.79 -18.27 -0.04
N THR A 150 -14.79 -19.17 -0.01
CA THR A 150 -14.99 -20.08 1.11
C THR A 150 -15.86 -21.28 0.69
N PHE A 151 -15.40 -22.51 0.97
CA PHE A 151 -16.19 -23.76 0.89
C PHE A 151 -17.07 -23.98 -0.37
N GLY A 152 -16.49 -23.84 -1.58
CA GLY A 152 -17.14 -24.31 -2.81
C GLY A 152 -18.38 -23.52 -3.26
N VAL A 153 -18.64 -22.35 -2.67
CA VAL A 153 -19.66 -21.41 -3.17
C VAL A 153 -19.00 -20.29 -3.96
N THR A 154 -19.48 -20.09 -5.19
CA THR A 154 -19.16 -18.92 -6.00
C THR A 154 -19.74 -17.66 -5.34
N GLU A 155 -18.89 -16.66 -5.15
CA GLU A 155 -19.24 -15.35 -4.62
C GLU A 155 -18.79 -14.29 -5.63
N LEU A 156 -19.71 -13.42 -6.05
CA LEU A 156 -19.32 -12.23 -6.82
C LEU A 156 -18.78 -11.20 -5.84
N VAL A 157 -17.66 -10.60 -6.23
CA VAL A 157 -16.93 -9.61 -5.44
C VAL A 157 -16.87 -8.36 -6.26
N SER A 158 -17.53 -7.32 -5.78
CA SER A 158 -17.50 -6.00 -6.38
C SER A 158 -16.70 -5.06 -5.51
N ILE A 159 -15.79 -4.33 -6.15
CA ILE A 159 -14.99 -3.27 -5.55
C ILE A 159 -15.56 -1.97 -6.08
N LEU A 160 -15.99 -1.13 -5.15
CA LEU A 160 -16.50 0.18 -5.42
C LEU A 160 -15.60 1.22 -4.76
N HIS A 161 -15.57 2.41 -5.34
CA HIS A 161 -14.91 3.55 -4.75
C HIS A 161 -15.81 4.78 -4.78
N ARG A 162 -15.58 5.73 -3.88
CA ARG A 162 -16.06 7.10 -4.04
C ARG A 162 -14.98 8.07 -3.64
N ARG A 163 -14.98 9.26 -4.24
CA ARG A 163 -14.10 10.35 -3.85
C ARG A 163 -14.36 10.69 -2.38
N SER A 164 -13.31 10.74 -1.57
CA SER A 164 -13.41 11.18 -0.18
C SER A 164 -13.71 12.68 -0.17
N GLU A 165 -14.84 13.07 0.43
CA GLU A 165 -15.18 14.48 0.65
C GLU A 165 -14.16 15.08 1.65
N GLY A 166 -13.22 15.89 1.13
CA GLY A 166 -12.09 16.47 1.88
C GLY A 166 -10.69 16.03 1.40
N GLY A 167 -10.60 15.11 0.43
CA GLY A 167 -9.37 14.39 0.08
C GLY A 167 -8.33 15.06 -0.83
N ALA A 168 -8.49 16.33 -1.22
CA ALA A 168 -7.52 17.00 -2.09
C ALA A 168 -6.23 17.42 -1.34
N SER A 169 -6.27 17.55 0.00
CA SER A 169 -5.19 18.14 0.82
C SER A 169 -4.33 17.13 1.59
N MET A 170 -4.62 15.82 1.51
CA MET A 170 -3.93 14.79 2.34
C MET A 170 -3.23 13.68 1.53
N ARG A 171 -2.96 13.87 0.23
CA ARG A 171 -2.24 12.86 -0.56
C ARG A 171 -0.76 12.87 -0.20
N VAL A 172 -0.28 11.79 0.40
CA VAL A 172 1.14 11.69 0.80
C VAL A 172 2.05 11.63 -0.43
N SER A 173 2.95 12.63 -0.57
CA SER A 173 4.01 12.69 -1.58
C SER A 173 5.33 12.10 -1.08
N GLY A 174 5.51 11.97 0.23
CA GLY A 174 6.65 11.31 0.85
C GLY A 174 6.63 11.40 2.37
N ILE A 175 7.64 10.81 3.01
CA ILE A 175 7.86 10.93 4.45
C ILE A 175 9.33 11.29 4.72
N ALA A 176 9.58 11.92 5.86
CA ALA A 176 10.91 12.07 6.42
C ALA A 176 10.92 11.64 7.88
N LEU A 177 12.09 11.20 8.35
CA LEU A 177 12.33 10.90 9.75
C LEU A 177 13.37 11.90 10.28
N GLY A 178 12.90 12.92 10.98
CA GLY A 178 13.75 13.89 11.66
C GLY A 178 14.18 13.41 13.04
N SER A 179 15.20 14.05 13.60
CA SER A 179 15.54 13.94 15.01
C SER A 179 15.97 15.28 15.57
N SER A 180 15.66 15.57 16.84
CA SER A 180 16.12 16.78 17.52
C SER A 180 17.65 16.83 17.67
N ALA A 181 18.33 15.68 17.63
CA ALA A 181 19.79 15.58 17.60
C ALA A 181 20.22 14.25 16.98
N THR A 182 21.17 14.30 16.04
CA THR A 182 21.76 13.09 15.43
C THR A 182 23.03 12.62 16.12
N THR A 183 23.58 13.44 17.02
CA THR A 183 24.75 13.13 17.84
C THR A 183 24.45 13.42 19.30
N LEU A 184 24.70 12.45 20.18
CA LEU A 184 24.43 12.52 21.62
C LEU A 184 25.68 12.19 22.43
N GLY A 185 25.84 12.83 23.59
CA GLY A 185 26.70 12.32 24.65
C GLY A 185 25.95 11.25 25.46
N ILE A 186 26.68 10.39 26.19
CA ILE A 186 26.08 9.42 27.12
C ILE A 186 25.18 10.15 28.14
N GLY A 187 23.96 9.65 28.32
CA GLY A 187 22.90 10.27 29.14
C GLY A 187 22.10 11.35 28.40
N GLY A 188 22.54 11.79 27.22
CA GLY A 188 21.83 12.72 26.36
C GLY A 188 20.58 12.10 25.75
N THR A 189 19.67 12.95 25.29
CA THR A 189 18.37 12.52 24.75
C THR A 189 18.06 13.21 23.44
N ALA A 190 17.40 12.48 22.54
CA ALA A 190 16.84 13.02 21.30
C ALA A 190 15.39 12.56 21.16
N THR A 191 14.60 13.29 20.38
CA THR A 191 13.26 12.86 20.00
C THR A 191 13.23 12.64 18.50
N LEU A 192 12.70 11.50 18.07
CA LEU A 192 12.42 11.22 16.66
C LEU A 192 11.12 11.91 16.26
N THR A 193 11.12 12.59 15.11
CA THR A 193 9.96 13.33 14.60
C THR A 193 9.71 12.90 13.16
N PRO A 194 8.84 11.90 12.95
CA PRO A 194 8.40 11.55 11.62
C PRO A 194 7.50 12.67 11.06
N THR A 195 7.65 12.98 9.77
CA THR A 195 6.88 14.01 9.07
C THR A 195 6.35 13.44 7.77
N VAL A 196 5.09 13.70 7.49
CA VAL A 196 4.45 13.36 6.22
C VAL A 196 4.37 14.61 5.35
N PHE A 197 4.69 14.46 4.07
CA PHE A 197 4.55 15.51 3.06
C PHE A 197 3.38 15.20 2.16
N TYR A 198 2.66 16.24 1.77
CA TYR A 198 1.49 16.14 0.92
C TYR A 198 1.75 16.67 -0.49
N CYS A 199 0.95 16.24 -1.46
CA CYS A 199 1.06 16.68 -2.86
C CYS A 199 0.65 18.15 -3.04
N ASP A 200 -0.11 18.73 -2.11
CA ASP A 200 -0.45 20.16 -2.09
C ASP A 200 0.70 21.05 -1.56
N GLY A 201 1.84 20.42 -1.21
CA GLY A 201 3.03 21.08 -0.67
C GLY A 201 2.99 21.30 0.84
N THR A 202 1.91 20.94 1.53
CA THR A 202 1.85 20.99 3.00
C THR A 202 2.54 19.79 3.64
N SER A 203 2.78 19.85 4.94
CA SER A 203 3.39 18.77 5.71
C SER A 203 2.96 18.84 7.17
N GLU A 204 2.88 17.69 7.84
CA GLU A 204 2.57 17.63 9.26
C GLU A 204 3.37 16.52 9.97
N PRO A 205 3.61 16.64 11.30
CA PRO A 205 4.20 15.55 12.06
C PRO A 205 3.24 14.35 12.11
N LEU A 206 3.79 13.14 11.98
CA LEU A 206 3.03 11.90 12.15
C LEU A 206 2.94 11.55 13.64
N ASP A 207 1.73 11.22 14.09
CA ASP A 207 1.54 10.53 15.36
C ASP A 207 1.87 9.05 15.16
N TYR A 208 3.15 8.70 15.37
CA TYR A 208 3.70 7.38 15.12
C TYR A 208 4.11 6.72 16.43
N GLU A 209 3.54 5.54 16.69
CA GLU A 209 3.87 4.72 17.84
C GLU A 209 5.07 3.83 17.54
N TRP A 210 6.16 4.06 18.25
CA TRP A 210 7.40 3.29 18.11
C TRP A 210 7.32 2.00 18.91
N ILE A 211 7.98 0.94 18.41
CA ILE A 211 8.23 -0.26 19.21
C ILE A 211 9.36 0.06 20.20
N PRO A 212 9.10 0.05 21.52
CA PRO A 212 10.12 0.38 22.51
C PRO A 212 11.29 -0.60 22.45
N SER A 213 12.48 -0.11 22.78
CA SER A 213 13.65 -0.98 22.88
C SER A 213 14.59 -0.52 23.98
N ASP A 214 14.90 -1.41 24.92
CA ASP A 214 15.95 -1.27 25.94
C ASP A 214 17.29 -1.79 25.42
N GLY A 215 17.82 -1.14 24.39
CA GLY A 215 19.12 -1.52 23.83
C GLY A 215 20.27 -1.19 24.78
N SER A 216 21.36 -1.98 24.73
CA SER A 216 22.61 -1.70 25.46
C SER A 216 23.28 -0.37 25.08
N TYR A 217 22.85 0.21 23.96
CA TYR A 217 23.39 1.43 23.35
C TYR A 217 22.41 2.61 23.44
N LEU A 218 21.14 2.40 23.08
CA LEU A 218 20.07 3.39 23.08
C LEU A 218 18.80 2.77 23.66
N HIS A 219 18.14 3.51 24.54
CA HIS A 219 16.77 3.25 24.94
C HIS A 219 15.80 4.06 24.05
N LEU A 220 14.74 3.43 23.56
CA LEU A 220 13.67 4.05 22.76
C LEU A 220 12.32 3.81 23.44
N THR A 221 11.51 4.88 23.59
CA THR A 221 10.13 4.81 24.09
C THR A 221 9.10 4.76 22.95
N GLU A 222 7.84 4.44 23.27
CA GLU A 222 6.71 4.44 22.32
C GLU A 222 6.49 5.81 21.65
N SER A 223 6.77 6.89 22.38
CA SER A 223 6.67 8.26 21.90
C SER A 223 7.88 8.74 21.05
N GLY A 224 8.84 7.87 20.75
CA GLY A 224 10.00 8.23 19.92
C GLY A 224 11.13 8.93 20.67
N ARG A 225 11.12 8.92 22.01
CA ARG A 225 12.21 9.50 22.82
C ARG A 225 13.36 8.51 22.94
N LEU A 226 14.55 8.98 22.58
CA LEU A 226 15.81 8.27 22.69
C LEU A 226 16.60 8.72 23.91
N THR A 227 17.22 7.77 24.62
CA THR A 227 18.20 8.04 25.69
C THR A 227 19.50 7.28 25.42
N ALA A 228 20.60 8.00 25.36
CA ALA A 228 21.95 7.47 25.11
C ALA A 228 22.49 6.72 26.33
N VAL A 229 22.86 5.45 26.15
CA VAL A 229 23.36 4.57 27.22
C VAL A 229 24.85 4.32 27.08
N ALA A 230 25.32 4.03 25.86
CA ALA A 230 26.72 3.74 25.55
C ALA A 230 27.11 4.29 24.17
N PRO A 231 28.41 4.34 23.80
CA PRO A 231 28.85 4.80 22.49
C PRO A 231 28.49 3.81 21.37
N GLY A 232 28.31 4.33 20.16
CA GLY A 232 27.87 3.53 19.00
C GLY A 232 27.11 4.36 17.98
N SER A 233 26.55 3.69 16.97
CA SER A 233 25.69 4.31 15.96
C SER A 233 24.57 3.35 15.57
N ARG A 234 23.35 3.87 15.37
CA ARG A 234 22.19 3.07 14.96
C ARG A 234 21.37 3.84 13.94
N GLU A 235 20.98 3.16 12.86
CA GLU A 235 19.97 3.63 11.92
C GLU A 235 18.58 3.24 12.43
N PHE A 236 17.67 4.21 12.43
CA PHE A 236 16.25 4.02 12.66
C PHE A 236 15.55 4.17 11.32
N THR A 237 14.80 3.16 10.92
CA THR A 237 14.02 3.15 9.68
C THR A 237 12.55 3.04 10.04
N MET A 238 11.73 3.85 9.39
CA MET A 238 10.27 3.76 9.47
C MET A 238 9.70 3.39 8.10
N ASN A 239 8.60 2.65 8.12
CA ASN A 239 7.73 2.50 6.97
C ASN A 239 6.38 3.12 7.29
N TYR A 240 5.90 3.97 6.39
CA TYR A 240 4.55 4.50 6.45
C TYR A 240 3.95 4.32 5.07
N TRP A 241 3.05 3.35 4.93
CA TRP A 241 2.26 3.15 3.71
C TRP A 241 3.10 2.89 2.45
N GLY A 242 4.18 2.12 2.61
CA GLY A 242 5.11 1.81 1.52
C GLY A 242 6.23 2.84 1.33
N TYR A 243 6.10 4.04 1.91
CA TYR A 243 7.22 4.98 1.97
C TYR A 243 8.18 4.61 3.10
N THR A 244 9.47 4.74 2.85
CA THR A 244 10.52 4.50 3.86
C THR A 244 11.35 5.75 4.09
N ALA A 245 11.64 6.04 5.36
CA ALA A 245 12.60 7.07 5.75
C ALA A 245 13.48 6.56 6.89
N SER A 246 14.70 7.09 6.93
CA SER A 246 15.70 6.67 7.91
C SER A 246 16.45 7.85 8.50
N VAL A 247 16.91 7.69 9.73
CA VAL A 247 17.82 8.62 10.41
C VAL A 247 18.86 7.84 11.19
N VAL A 248 20.10 8.33 11.18
CA VAL A 248 21.22 7.73 11.94
C VAL A 248 21.47 8.54 13.19
N ILE A 249 21.52 7.87 14.34
CA ILE A 249 21.84 8.45 15.64
C ILE A 249 23.16 7.88 16.14
N THR A 250 24.10 8.77 16.45
CA THR A 250 25.43 8.42 16.96
C THR A 250 25.60 8.89 18.40
N VAL A 251 26.04 8.02 19.31
CA VAL A 251 26.43 8.40 20.66
C VAL A 251 27.95 8.40 20.73
N LEU A 252 28.51 9.55 21.14
CA LEU A 252 29.94 9.73 21.27
C LEU A 252 30.48 9.04 22.54
N PRO A 253 31.74 8.58 22.52
CA PRO A 253 32.45 8.25 23.75
C PRO A 253 32.55 9.46 24.68
N ARG A 254 32.77 9.18 25.97
CA ARG A 254 33.07 10.23 26.97
C ARG A 254 34.37 10.94 26.65
#